data_AF-A0A831TS01-F1
#
_entry.id   AF-A0A831TS01-F1
#
_cell.length_a   1.000
_cell.length_b   1.000
_cell.length_c   1.000
_cell.angle_alpha   90.00
_cell.angle_beta   90.00
_cell.angle_gamma   90.00
#
_symmetry.space_group_name_H-M   'P 1'
#
loop_
_entity.id
_entity.type
_entity.pdbx_description
1 polymer ?
#
loop_
_entity_poly.entity_id
_entity_poly.type
_entity_poly.pdbx_seq_one_letter_code
_entity_poly.pdbx_strand_id
1 'polypeptide(L)' 'MIFSLRRVWGRVKFIIVFLFMTFFIYHTLNILSGWIVPQYRYEEPLGRAIKAFEIVDSEQNMLTFGDRLRLFYWYGE' A
#
# COMPACT_ATOMS: atom_id res chain seq x y z
N MET A 1 24.03 -15.70 -39.22
CA MET A 1 23.33 -14.53 -38.64
C MET A 1 24.14 -14.05 -37.43
N ILE A 2 25.17 -13.23 -37.67
CA ILE A 2 25.97 -12.64 -36.60
C ILE A 2 25.28 -11.34 -36.23
N PHE A 3 24.37 -11.43 -35.25
CA PHE A 3 23.79 -10.24 -34.65
C PHE A 3 24.93 -9.39 -34.12
N SER A 4 24.97 -8.12 -34.53
CA SER A 4 26.00 -7.20 -34.06
C SER A 4 25.89 -7.07 -32.54
N LEU A 5 26.76 -7.78 -31.83
CA LEU A 5 26.83 -7.85 -30.37
C LEU A 5 26.83 -6.43 -29.75
N ARG A 6 27.43 -5.49 -30.47
CA ARG A 6 27.48 -4.05 -30.15
C ARG A 6 26.11 -3.38 -30.07
N ARG A 7 25.14 -3.79 -30.89
CA ARG A 7 23.79 -3.23 -30.94
C ARG A 7 22.90 -3.81 -29.82
N VAL A 8 23.13 -5.06 -29.44
CA VAL A 8 22.45 -5.74 -28.32
C VAL A 8 22.94 -5.19 -26.97
N TRP A 9 24.22 -4.83 -26.87
CA TRP A 9 24.81 -4.31 -25.63
C TRP A 9 24.12 -3.04 -25.09
N GLY A 10 23.68 -2.16 -25.99
CA GLY A 10 22.91 -0.97 -25.60
C GLY A 10 21.55 -1.31 -24.99
N ARG A 11 20.87 -2.34 -25.52
CA ARG A 11 19.59 -2.83 -25.00
C ARG A 11 19.75 -3.52 -23.66
N VAL A 12 20.81 -4.32 -23.50
CA VAL A 12 21.13 -4.98 -22.23
C VAL A 12 21.41 -3.95 -21.13
N LYS A 13 22.19 -2.91 -21.42
CA LYS A 13 22.41 -1.80 -20.46
C LYS A 13 21.09 -1.16 -20.03
N PHE A 14 20.20 -0.89 -20.97
CA PHE A 14 18.89 -0.31 -20.65
C PHE A 14 18.06 -1.24 -19.74
N ILE A 15 18.01 -2.53 -20.07
CA ILE A 15 17.29 -3.52 -19.26
C ILE A 15 17.86 -3.60 -17.84
N ILE A 16 19.19 -3.59 -17.69
CA ILE A 16 19.85 -3.61 -16.38
C ILE A 16 19.46 -2.38 -15.56
N VAL A 17 19.53 -1.18 -16.15
CA VAL A 17 19.14 0.07 -15.46
C VAL A 17 17.66 0.04 -15.09
N PHE A 18 16.80 -0.42 -15.99
CA PHE A 18 15.36 -0.54 -15.75
C PHE A 18 15.05 -1.50 -14.59
N LEU A 19 15.69 -2.67 -14.56
CA LEU A 19 15.54 -3.63 -13.47
C LEU A 19 16.03 -3.03 -12.15
N PHE A 20 17.20 -2.39 -12.15
CA PHE A 20 17.73 -1.73 -10.96
C PHE A 20 16.77 -0.69 -10.41
N MET A 21 16.18 0.12 -11.29
CA MET A 21 15.21 1.16 -10.90
C MET A 21 13.90 0.56 -10.37
N THR A 22 13.45 -0.55 -10.97
CA THR A 22 12.27 -1.31 -10.50
C THR A 22 12.50 -1.87 -9.09
N PHE A 23 13.65 -2.50 -8.85
CA PHE A 23 14.01 -3.03 -7.53
C PHE A 23 14.13 -1.91 -6.49
N PHE A 24 14.72 -0.78 -6.88
CA PHE A 24 14.83 0.39 -6.01
C PHE A 24 13.45 0.88 -5.56
N ILE A 25 12.53 1.11 -6.52
CA ILE A 25 11.15 1.53 -6.20
C ILE A 25 10.46 0.49 -5.30
N TYR A 26 10.56 -0.80 -5.65
CA TYR A 26 9.94 -1.87 -4.88
C TYR A 26 10.42 -1.86 -3.42
N HIS A 27 11.71 -1.74 -3.18
CA HIS A 27 12.24 -1.66 -1.81
C HIS A 27 11.82 -0.38 -1.08
N THR A 28 11.80 0.77 -1.76
CA THR A 28 11.26 2.00 -1.17
C THR A 28 9.81 1.81 -0.74
N LEU A 29 8.97 1.26 -1.61
CA LEU A 29 7.57 0.99 -1.30
C LEU A 29 7.41 -0.04 -0.18
N ASN A 30 8.25 -1.08 -0.13
CA ASN A 30 8.21 -2.10 0.93
C ASN A 30 8.56 -1.52 2.31
N ILE A 31 9.55 -0.62 2.37
CA ILE A 31 9.90 0.10 3.60
C ILE A 31 8.73 1.00 4.02
N LEU A 32 8.14 1.73 3.06
CA LEU A 32 6.98 2.58 3.32
C LEU A 32 5.75 1.77 3.77
N SER A 33 5.50 0.60 3.18
CA SER A 33 4.38 -0.26 3.60
C SER A 33 4.58 -0.81 5.01
N GLY A 34 5.81 -1.13 5.40
CA GLY A 34 6.13 -1.52 6.77
C GLY A 34 5.90 -0.38 7.77
N TRP A 35 6.00 0.87 7.33
CA TRP A 35 5.66 2.06 8.14
C TRP A 35 4.15 2.33 8.18
N ILE A 36 3.44 2.10 7.08
CA ILE A 36 2.02 2.42 6.92
C ILE A 36 1.11 1.37 7.56
N VAL A 37 1.52 0.10 7.57
CA VAL A 37 0.73 -0.98 8.18
C VAL A 37 1.11 -1.12 9.65
N PRO A 38 0.29 -0.66 10.62
CA PRO A 38 0.49 -1.03 12.01
C PRO A 38 0.40 -2.56 12.12
N GLN A 39 1.40 -3.16 12.76
CA GLN A 39 1.56 -4.61 12.94
C GLN A 39 0.37 -5.29 13.66
N TYR A 40 -0.57 -4.52 14.22
CA TYR A 40 -1.74 -5.01 14.95
C TYR A 40 -2.99 -5.18 14.07
N ARG A 41 -2.86 -5.77 12.88
CA ARG A 41 -4.02 -5.94 11.98
C ARG A 41 -4.95 -7.09 12.39
N TYR A 42 -4.54 -7.99 13.29
CA TYR A 42 -5.36 -9.13 13.69
C TYR A 42 -5.02 -9.61 15.12
N GLU A 43 -5.18 -8.78 16.14
CA GLU A 43 -5.43 -9.37 17.46
C GLU A 43 -6.88 -9.87 17.48
N GLU A 44 -7.07 -11.15 17.83
CA GLU A 44 -8.40 -11.66 18.12
C GLU A 44 -9.04 -10.75 19.17
N PRO A 45 -10.27 -10.23 18.95
CA PRO A 45 -10.88 -9.33 19.90
C PRO A 45 -11.03 -10.06 21.25
N LEU A 46 -10.18 -9.69 22.22
CA LEU A 46 -10.29 -10.12 23.61
C LEU A 46 -11.49 -9.40 24.23
N GLY A 47 -12.68 -9.87 23.91
CA GLY A 47 -13.92 -9.28 24.39
C GLY A 47 -15.12 -9.93 23.75
N ARG A 48 -16.01 -10.45 24.61
CA ARG A 48 -17.35 -10.95 24.25
C ARG A 48 -18.00 -9.98 23.24
N ALA A 49 -18.39 -10.47 22.07
CA ALA A 49 -19.06 -9.66 21.05
C ALA A 49 -20.36 -9.07 21.62
N ILE A 50 -20.32 -7.78 21.99
CA ILE A 50 -21.52 -7.02 22.33
C ILE A 50 -22.04 -6.44 21.02
N LYS A 51 -23.26 -6.83 20.65
CA LYS A 51 -23.96 -6.35 19.46
C LYS A 51 -24.28 -4.86 19.65
N ALA A 52 -23.39 -4.00 19.18
CA ALA A 52 -23.61 -2.56 19.17
C ALA A 52 -24.61 -2.20 18.06
N PHE A 53 -25.90 -2.18 18.40
CA PHE A 53 -26.85 -1.38 17.65
C PHE A 53 -26.86 0.01 18.26
N GLU A 54 -26.06 0.90 17.69
CA GLU A 54 -26.19 2.32 17.92
C GLU A 54 -27.19 2.85 16.89
N ILE A 55 -28.35 3.31 17.37
CA ILE A 55 -29.28 4.09 16.57
C ILE A 55 -28.53 5.38 16.28
N VAL A 56 -28.02 5.52 15.04
CA VAL A 56 -27.26 6.69 14.61
C VAL A 56 -28.20 7.90 14.65
N ASP A 57 -28.14 8.62 15.74
CA ASP A 57 -28.70 9.96 15.83
C ASP A 57 -27.96 10.81 14.79
N SER A 58 -28.71 11.47 13.91
CA SER A 58 -28.21 12.03 12.65
C SER A 58 -27.36 13.31 12.83
N GLU A 59 -26.86 13.59 14.04
CA GLU A 59 -26.20 14.84 14.39
C GLU A 59 -24.66 14.77 14.54
N GLN A 60 -24.04 13.59 14.54
CA GLN A 60 -22.57 13.45 14.70
C GLN A 60 -21.78 13.22 13.41
N ASN A 61 -22.38 13.35 12.23
CA ASN A 61 -21.68 13.24 10.95
C ASN A 61 -20.94 14.54 10.56
N MET A 62 -20.11 15.08 11.45
CA MET A 62 -19.09 16.08 11.13
C MET A 62 -17.70 15.46 10.95
N LEU A 63 -17.61 14.20 10.51
CA LEU A 63 -16.35 13.73 9.93
C LEU A 63 -16.24 14.36 8.55
N THR A 64 -15.26 15.27 8.42
CA THR A 64 -14.98 15.94 7.14
C THR A 64 -14.72 14.87 6.09
N PHE A 65 -15.07 15.12 4.83
CA PHE A 65 -14.89 14.15 3.75
C PHE A 65 -13.45 13.57 3.70
N GLY A 66 -12.46 14.38 4.09
CA GLY A 66 -11.07 13.96 4.25
C GLY A 66 -10.81 12.94 5.37
N ASP A 67 -11.52 13.02 6.50
CA ASP A 67 -11.41 12.03 7.58
C ASP A 67 -11.95 10.67 7.13
N ARG A 68 -13.06 10.69 6.38
CA ARG A 68 -13.61 9.48 5.75
C ARG A 68 -12.65 8.87 4.74
N LEU A 69 -12.01 9.71 3.90
CA LEU A 69 -11.04 9.26 2.92
C LEU A 69 -9.80 8.65 3.60
N ARG A 70 -9.32 9.30 4.67
CA ARG A 70 -8.21 8.78 5.50
C ARG A 70 -8.59 7.44 6.12
N LEU A 71 -9.81 7.30 6.63
CA LEU A 71 -10.30 6.05 7.21
C LEU A 71 -10.38 4.94 6.16
N PHE A 72 -10.85 5.25 4.94
CA PHE A 72 -10.87 4.31 3.81
C PHE A 72 -9.46 3.83 3.43
N TYR A 73 -8.49 4.74 3.30
CA TYR A 73 -7.10 4.38 3.01
C TYR A 73 -6.42 3.61 4.15
N TRP A 74 -6.82 3.85 5.40
CA TRP A 74 -6.20 3.24 6.58
C TRP A 74 -6.79 1.87 6.91
N TYR A 75 -8.12 1.78 6.96
CA TYR A 75 -8.81 0.55 7.32
C TYR A 75 -9.01 -0.36 6.12
N GLY A 76 -9.09 0.16 4.89
CA GLY A 76 -9.36 -0.64 3.71
C GLY A 76 -10.70 -1.35 3.86
N GLU A 77 -11.78 -0.67 3.48
CA GLU A 77 -13.04 -1.39 3.26
C GLU A 77 -12.89 -2.36 2.08
#